data_AF-A0A352RUP8-F1
#
_entry.id   AF-A0A352RUP8-F1
#
_cell.length_a   1.000
_cell.length_b   1.000
_cell.length_c   1.000
_cell.angle_alpha   90.00
_cell.angle_beta   90.00
_cell.angle_gamma   90.00
#
_symmetry.space_group_name_H-M   'P 1'
#
loop_
_entity.id
_entity.type
_entity.pdbx_description
1 polymer ?
#
loop_
_entity_poly.entity_id
_entity_poly.type
_entity_poly.pdbx_seq_one_letter_code
_entity_poly.pdbx_strand_id
1 'polypeptide(L)'
;HASFHPFYENMHAIGHGRPRSKDALVFATQSTHKLLAGLSQASQILVQDSETRKLDRYRFNEAYLMHTSTSPQYSIIASCDVAAAMMEAPGGTALVEESIQEALDFRRAVRKVEADYDVANNGDWWFKVWGPDALAEDGIPDREEWMLKANERWHGFGDLADGFNLLDPIKATIITPGLDVDGEFSERGIPAAIVTKYLAEHGIIIEKTGLYSFFIMFTIGITKGRWNSLVTELQQFKDDYDQNQPLWRVLPEFVGKHPQYERLGLRDLCDAIHSVYKANDVARVTTEMYLSDMEPAMKPSDAWAMMAHREIERVPVDELEGRVTAILLTPYPPGIPLLIPGERFNRTIVKYLKFAREFNKLFPGFETDIHGLVED
;
A
#
# COMPACT_ATOMS: atom_id res chain seq x y z
N HIS A 1 -15.43 -7.45 -5.44
CA HIS A 1 -14.79 -7.86 -6.71
C HIS A 1 -14.45 -9.35 -6.72
N ALA A 2 -13.73 -9.89 -5.72
CA ALA A 2 -13.30 -11.29 -5.71
C ALA A 2 -14.43 -12.34 -5.90
N SER A 3 -15.62 -12.13 -5.32
CA SER A 3 -16.76 -13.04 -5.50
C SER A 3 -17.40 -13.02 -6.89
N PHE A 4 -16.97 -12.13 -7.79
CA PHE A 4 -17.64 -11.87 -9.07
C PHE A 4 -16.84 -12.35 -10.29
N HIS A 5 -15.64 -12.91 -10.11
CA HIS A 5 -14.81 -13.36 -11.22
C HIS A 5 -14.04 -14.66 -10.88
N PRO A 6 -14.03 -15.69 -11.76
CA PRO A 6 -13.41 -16.99 -11.49
C PRO A 6 -11.91 -16.93 -11.16
N PHE A 7 -11.20 -15.92 -11.65
CA PHE A 7 -9.78 -15.69 -11.32
C PHE A 7 -9.51 -15.66 -9.80
N TYR A 8 -10.47 -15.19 -9.01
CA TYR A 8 -10.39 -15.12 -7.55
C TYR A 8 -11.08 -16.30 -6.86
N GLU A 9 -11.28 -17.43 -7.54
CA GLU A 9 -11.85 -18.62 -6.92
C GLU A 9 -11.12 -18.94 -5.60
N ASN A 10 -11.87 -19.22 -4.56
CA ASN A 10 -11.32 -19.46 -3.22
C ASN A 10 -10.51 -18.30 -2.59
N MET A 11 -10.53 -17.09 -3.15
CA MET A 11 -9.89 -15.88 -2.60
C MET A 11 -10.91 -14.88 -2.00
N HIS A 12 -12.05 -15.38 -1.56
CA HIS A 12 -13.08 -14.62 -0.85
C HIS A 12 -13.70 -15.46 0.29
N ALA A 13 -14.07 -14.80 1.39
CA ALA A 13 -14.61 -15.47 2.58
C ALA A 13 -16.07 -15.94 2.41
N ILE A 14 -16.89 -15.14 1.71
CA ILE A 14 -18.32 -15.40 1.47
C ILE A 14 -18.56 -15.25 -0.03
N GLY A 15 -19.32 -16.15 -0.64
CA GLY A 15 -19.68 -16.08 -2.06
C GLY A 15 -20.35 -17.36 -2.56
N HIS A 16 -20.72 -17.37 -3.84
CA HIS A 16 -21.33 -18.54 -4.48
C HIS A 16 -20.37 -19.74 -4.45
N GLY A 17 -20.90 -20.94 -4.19
CA GLY A 17 -20.10 -22.17 -4.15
C GLY A 17 -19.20 -22.35 -2.92
N ARG A 18 -19.11 -21.37 -2.01
CA ARG A 18 -18.36 -21.53 -0.75
C ARG A 18 -19.17 -22.31 0.29
N PRO A 19 -18.66 -23.44 0.80
CA PRO A 19 -19.33 -24.17 1.87
C PRO A 19 -19.35 -23.33 3.14
N ARG A 20 -20.41 -23.51 3.94
CA ARG A 20 -20.47 -22.90 5.27
C ARG A 20 -19.47 -23.61 6.18
N SER A 21 -18.92 -22.87 7.13
CA SER A 21 -18.16 -23.51 8.20
C SER A 21 -19.11 -24.34 9.09
N LYS A 22 -18.59 -25.33 9.82
CA LYS A 22 -19.39 -26.13 10.75
C LYS A 22 -19.95 -25.28 11.89
N ASP A 23 -19.07 -24.63 12.65
CA ASP A 23 -19.43 -23.96 13.92
C ASP A 23 -19.13 -22.45 13.97
N ALA A 24 -18.29 -21.93 13.07
CA ALA A 24 -17.85 -20.54 13.07
C ALA A 24 -18.73 -19.65 12.18
N LEU A 25 -19.22 -18.54 12.74
CA LEU A 25 -19.81 -17.48 11.92
C LEU A 25 -18.69 -16.79 11.14
N VAL A 26 -18.91 -16.59 9.84
CA VAL A 26 -17.95 -15.89 8.98
C VAL A 26 -18.43 -14.46 8.78
N PHE A 27 -17.55 -13.49 9.06
CA PHE A 27 -17.79 -12.08 8.83
C PHE A 27 -16.85 -11.58 7.73
N ALA A 28 -17.36 -10.75 6.82
CA ALA A 28 -16.54 -10.02 5.85
C ALA A 28 -16.94 -8.54 5.87
N THR A 29 -16.03 -7.69 6.31
CA THR A 29 -16.19 -6.23 6.31
C THR A 29 -15.52 -5.66 5.07
N GLN A 30 -16.26 -4.92 4.26
CA GLN A 30 -15.77 -4.41 2.99
C GLN A 30 -16.02 -2.92 2.88
N SER A 31 -14.98 -2.14 2.55
CA SER A 31 -15.12 -0.73 2.19
C SER A 31 -15.59 -0.62 0.75
N THR A 32 -16.90 -0.44 0.53
CA THR A 32 -17.49 -0.30 -0.80
C THR A 32 -16.82 0.82 -1.59
N HIS A 33 -16.51 1.94 -0.94
CA HIS A 33 -15.89 3.12 -1.56
C HIS A 33 -14.44 2.95 -2.02
N LYS A 34 -13.75 1.86 -1.65
CA LYS A 34 -12.35 1.65 -2.06
C LYS A 34 -12.24 1.03 -3.45
N LEU A 35 -12.98 -0.05 -3.68
CA LEU A 35 -12.85 -0.86 -4.90
C LEU A 35 -14.15 -0.99 -5.71
N LEU A 36 -15.28 -0.54 -5.17
CA LEU A 36 -16.58 -0.52 -5.86
C LEU A 36 -17.08 0.93 -5.95
N ALA A 37 -18.22 1.12 -6.61
CA ALA A 37 -18.85 2.42 -6.78
C ALA A 37 -19.61 2.90 -5.52
N GLY A 38 -18.89 3.16 -4.43
CA GLY A 38 -19.45 3.70 -3.18
C GLY A 38 -18.93 5.11 -2.86
N LEU A 39 -19.75 5.95 -2.23
CA LEU A 39 -19.28 7.23 -1.68
C LEU A 39 -18.39 6.99 -0.46
N SER A 40 -17.44 7.88 -0.18
CA SER A 40 -16.58 7.82 1.01
C SER A 40 -17.39 7.51 2.27
N GLN A 41 -16.84 6.67 3.16
CA GLN A 41 -17.50 6.06 4.34
C GLN A 41 -18.50 4.93 4.03
N ALA A 42 -18.89 4.68 2.77
CA ALA A 42 -19.71 3.52 2.42
C ALA A 42 -18.94 2.21 2.71
N SER A 43 -19.54 1.34 3.51
CA SER A 43 -19.03 0.00 3.82
C SER A 43 -20.18 -0.97 4.08
N GLN A 44 -19.88 -2.26 3.99
CA GLN A 44 -20.84 -3.33 4.23
C GLN A 44 -20.23 -4.40 5.14
N ILE A 45 -21.04 -4.94 6.05
CA ILE A 45 -20.71 -6.11 6.86
C ILE A 45 -21.55 -7.27 6.34
N LEU A 46 -20.88 -8.25 5.74
CA LEU A 46 -21.50 -9.50 5.31
C LEU A 46 -21.32 -10.54 6.40
N VAL A 47 -22.39 -11.25 6.75
CA VAL A 47 -22.34 -12.33 7.75
C VAL A 47 -22.92 -13.59 7.16
N GLN A 48 -22.17 -14.69 7.27
CA GLN A 48 -22.61 -16.02 6.89
C GLN A 48 -22.78 -16.89 8.14
N ASP A 49 -23.98 -17.41 8.31
CA ASP A 49 -24.29 -18.44 9.32
C ASP A 49 -23.42 -19.68 9.08
N SER A 50 -23.07 -20.37 10.16
CA SER A 50 -22.45 -21.70 10.06
C SER A 50 -23.53 -22.77 9.83
N GLU A 51 -23.13 -24.04 9.72
CA GLU A 51 -24.09 -25.16 9.68
C GLU A 51 -24.87 -25.31 10.99
N THR A 52 -24.20 -25.07 12.14
CA THR A 52 -24.74 -25.31 13.48
C THR A 52 -25.14 -24.04 14.24
N ARG A 53 -24.63 -22.87 13.83
CA ARG A 53 -24.78 -21.61 14.56
C ARG A 53 -25.32 -20.50 13.64
N LYS A 54 -26.35 -19.82 14.14
CA LYS A 54 -26.92 -18.62 13.50
C LYS A 54 -26.43 -17.34 14.17
N LEU A 55 -26.38 -16.25 13.41
CA LEU A 55 -26.16 -14.92 13.95
C LEU A 55 -27.30 -14.54 14.92
N ASP A 56 -26.95 -14.14 16.13
CA ASP A 56 -27.88 -13.44 17.02
C ASP A 56 -28.07 -12.01 16.50
N ARG A 57 -29.13 -11.82 15.72
CA ARG A 57 -29.42 -10.55 15.05
C ARG A 57 -29.73 -9.43 16.04
N TYR A 58 -30.31 -9.73 17.20
CA TYR A 58 -30.64 -8.70 18.19
C TYR A 58 -29.38 -8.17 18.83
N ARG A 59 -28.51 -9.06 19.32
CA ARG A 59 -27.21 -8.66 19.89
C ARG A 59 -26.34 -7.94 18.87
N PHE A 60 -26.33 -8.40 17.63
CA PHE A 60 -25.60 -7.73 16.56
C PHE A 60 -26.14 -6.32 16.28
N ASN A 61 -27.47 -6.17 16.26
CA ASN A 61 -28.10 -4.87 16.04
C ASN A 61 -27.82 -3.88 17.18
N GLU A 62 -27.82 -4.31 18.44
CA GLU A 62 -27.41 -3.46 19.56
C GLU A 62 -25.97 -2.97 19.39
N ALA A 63 -25.05 -3.86 19.01
CA ALA A 63 -23.67 -3.48 18.73
C ALA A 63 -23.54 -2.52 17.53
N TYR A 64 -24.32 -2.73 16.47
CA TYR A 64 -24.37 -1.85 15.31
C TYR A 64 -24.86 -0.43 15.69
N LEU A 65 -25.88 -0.34 16.54
CA LEU A 65 -26.45 0.93 17.01
C LEU A 65 -25.52 1.71 17.95
N MET A 66 -24.57 1.07 18.63
CA MET A 66 -23.55 1.78 19.42
C MET A 66 -22.60 2.62 18.55
N HIS A 67 -22.42 2.26 17.27
CA HIS A 67 -21.45 2.89 16.38
C HIS A 67 -22.09 3.66 15.22
N THR A 68 -23.39 3.47 14.97
CA THR A 68 -24.09 4.09 13.84
C THR A 68 -24.88 5.31 14.30
N SER A 69 -24.78 6.40 13.53
CA SER A 69 -25.61 7.59 13.75
C SER A 69 -27.10 7.26 13.62
N THR A 70 -27.94 7.85 14.50
CA THR A 70 -29.41 7.80 14.37
C THR A 70 -29.94 8.59 13.18
N SER A 71 -29.10 9.43 12.56
CA SER A 71 -29.40 10.23 11.37
C SER A 71 -28.33 9.97 10.31
N PRO A 72 -28.37 8.81 9.62
CA PRO A 72 -27.37 8.47 8.62
C PRO A 72 -27.52 9.32 7.35
N GLN A 73 -26.43 9.45 6.58
CA GLN A 73 -26.46 10.15 5.29
C GLN A 73 -27.08 9.24 4.22
N TYR A 74 -28.28 9.58 3.74
CA TYR A 74 -29.05 8.70 2.86
C TYR A 74 -28.36 8.45 1.51
N SER A 75 -27.61 9.42 1.00
CA SER A 75 -26.81 9.25 -0.23
C SER A 75 -25.74 8.17 -0.10
N ILE A 76 -25.13 8.03 1.09
CA ILE A 76 -24.12 6.98 1.33
C ILE A 76 -24.80 5.60 1.30
N ILE A 77 -25.96 5.47 1.94
CA ILE A 77 -26.78 4.25 1.91
C ILE A 77 -27.18 3.91 0.46
N ALA A 78 -27.71 4.88 -0.28
CA ALA A 78 -28.09 4.68 -1.67
C ALA A 78 -26.90 4.27 -2.55
N SER A 79 -25.69 4.79 -2.28
CA SER A 79 -24.49 4.37 -3.00
C SER A 79 -24.12 2.90 -2.75
N CYS A 80 -24.39 2.36 -1.56
CA CYS A 80 -24.24 0.93 -1.29
C CYS A 80 -25.21 0.07 -2.11
N ASP A 81 -26.47 0.50 -2.23
CA ASP A 81 -27.48 -0.21 -3.02
C ASP A 81 -27.15 -0.18 -4.51
N VAL A 82 -26.75 0.99 -5.04
CA VAL A 82 -26.31 1.13 -6.43
C VAL A 82 -25.08 0.27 -6.70
N ALA A 83 -24.08 0.27 -5.81
CA ALA A 83 -22.90 -0.60 -5.95
C ALA A 83 -23.28 -2.09 -5.98
N ALA A 84 -24.23 -2.52 -5.15
CA ALA A 84 -24.71 -3.90 -5.17
C ALA A 84 -25.41 -4.24 -6.50
N ALA A 85 -26.28 -3.35 -7.00
CA ALA A 85 -26.96 -3.52 -8.28
C ALA A 85 -26.00 -3.55 -9.47
N MET A 86 -24.95 -2.71 -9.46
CA MET A 86 -23.91 -2.74 -10.50
C MET A 86 -23.15 -4.06 -10.54
N MET A 87 -22.99 -4.72 -9.39
CA MET A 87 -22.28 -5.99 -9.28
C MET A 87 -23.18 -7.22 -9.48
N GLU A 88 -24.50 -7.03 -9.64
CA GLU A 88 -25.41 -8.11 -9.98
C GLU A 88 -25.11 -8.65 -11.40
N ALA A 89 -25.39 -9.94 -11.61
CA ALA A 89 -25.11 -10.58 -12.90
C ALA A 89 -25.99 -10.00 -14.01
N PRO A 90 -25.45 -9.80 -15.23
CA PRO A 90 -24.09 -10.15 -15.67
C PRO A 90 -23.03 -9.04 -15.44
N GLY A 91 -23.43 -7.86 -14.96
CA GLY A 91 -22.57 -6.67 -14.89
C GLY A 91 -21.33 -6.82 -14.03
N GLY A 92 -21.46 -7.42 -12.84
CA GLY A 92 -20.34 -7.55 -11.90
C GLY A 92 -19.15 -8.35 -12.44
N THR A 93 -19.40 -9.40 -13.21
CA THR A 93 -18.33 -10.22 -13.81
C THR A 93 -17.61 -9.45 -14.90
N ALA A 94 -18.37 -8.82 -15.82
CA ALA A 94 -17.79 -8.03 -16.90
C ALA A 94 -16.94 -6.85 -16.39
N LEU A 95 -17.41 -6.13 -15.37
CA LEU A 95 -16.68 -4.99 -14.79
C LEU A 95 -15.35 -5.42 -14.14
N VAL A 96 -15.35 -6.58 -13.47
CA VAL A 96 -14.12 -7.11 -12.86
C VAL A 96 -13.17 -7.65 -13.92
N GLU A 97 -13.69 -8.33 -14.94
CA GLU A 97 -12.92 -8.82 -16.08
C GLU A 97 -12.22 -7.67 -16.82
N GLU A 98 -12.95 -6.58 -17.11
CA GLU A 98 -12.39 -5.36 -17.70
C GLU A 98 -11.28 -4.75 -16.83
N SER A 99 -11.50 -4.67 -15.51
CA SER A 99 -10.47 -4.15 -14.58
C SER A 99 -9.20 -5.01 -14.58
N ILE A 100 -9.34 -6.34 -14.63
CA ILE A 100 -8.20 -7.26 -14.73
C ILE A 100 -7.48 -7.05 -16.05
N GLN A 101 -8.21 -6.97 -17.18
CA GLN A 101 -7.63 -6.76 -18.49
C GLN A 101 -6.85 -5.44 -18.57
N GLU A 102 -7.41 -4.34 -18.08
CA GLU A 102 -6.73 -3.04 -18.07
C GLU A 102 -5.45 -3.07 -17.23
N ALA A 103 -5.46 -3.79 -16.09
CA ALA A 103 -4.27 -3.94 -15.26
C ALA A 103 -3.18 -4.79 -15.95
N LEU A 104 -3.57 -5.85 -16.67
CA LEU A 104 -2.66 -6.70 -17.43
C LEU A 104 -2.07 -5.95 -18.63
N ASP A 105 -2.89 -5.20 -19.37
CA ASP A 105 -2.45 -4.40 -20.50
C ASP A 105 -1.48 -3.30 -20.07
N PHE A 106 -1.74 -2.65 -18.94
CA PHE A 106 -0.79 -1.73 -18.32
C PHE A 106 0.55 -2.41 -18.01
N ARG A 107 0.53 -3.59 -17.37
CA ARG A 107 1.76 -4.35 -17.05
C ARG A 107 2.55 -4.72 -18.30
N ARG A 108 1.87 -5.17 -19.36
CA ARG A 108 2.46 -5.47 -20.66
C ARG A 108 3.08 -4.22 -21.28
N ALA A 109 2.39 -3.08 -21.22
CA ALA A 109 2.90 -1.81 -21.75
C ALA A 109 4.17 -1.37 -21.03
N VAL A 110 4.23 -1.42 -19.69
CA VAL A 110 5.44 -1.07 -18.94
C VAL A 110 6.61 -2.00 -19.28
N ARG A 111 6.38 -3.31 -19.38
CA ARG A 111 7.41 -4.28 -19.79
C ARG A 111 7.88 -4.11 -21.23
N LYS A 112 6.97 -3.72 -22.12
CA LYS A 112 7.34 -3.42 -23.50
C LYS A 112 8.29 -2.23 -23.56
N VAL A 113 7.98 -1.16 -22.83
CA VAL A 113 8.87 0.02 -22.74
C VAL A 113 10.22 -0.36 -22.10
N GLU A 114 10.23 -1.23 -21.09
CA GLU A 114 11.46 -1.79 -20.51
C GLU A 114 12.33 -2.46 -21.60
N ALA A 115 11.74 -3.37 -22.37
CA ALA A 115 12.43 -4.09 -23.44
C ALA A 115 12.93 -3.16 -24.55
N ASP A 116 12.15 -2.13 -24.92
CA ASP A 116 12.53 -1.15 -25.92
C ASP A 116 13.76 -0.33 -25.46
N TYR A 117 13.83 0.07 -24.18
CA TYR A 117 15.01 0.77 -23.63
C TYR A 117 16.23 -0.14 -23.46
N ASP A 118 16.03 -1.40 -23.05
CA ASP A 118 17.11 -2.39 -22.93
C ASP A 118 17.83 -2.59 -24.29
N VAL A 119 17.04 -2.72 -25.36
CA VAL A 119 17.55 -2.86 -26.74
C VAL A 119 18.15 -1.56 -27.28
N ALA A 120 17.48 -0.42 -27.08
CA ALA A 120 17.90 0.85 -27.68
C ALA A 120 19.19 1.42 -27.06
N ASN A 121 19.37 1.24 -25.75
CA ASN A 121 20.41 1.94 -24.98
C ASN A 121 21.35 0.99 -24.20
N ASN A 122 21.42 -0.31 -24.57
CA ASN A 122 22.33 -1.30 -23.98
C ASN A 122 22.17 -1.44 -22.45
N GLY A 123 20.97 -1.81 -21.99
CA GLY A 123 20.67 -2.01 -20.57
C GLY A 123 20.41 -0.72 -19.79
N ASP A 124 19.78 0.27 -20.43
CA ASP A 124 19.36 1.50 -19.76
C ASP A 124 18.21 1.23 -18.77
N TRP A 125 18.09 2.09 -17.76
CA TRP A 125 17.16 1.87 -16.66
C TRP A 125 15.72 2.20 -17.06
N TRP A 126 14.78 1.42 -16.52
CA TRP A 126 13.34 1.69 -16.60
C TRP A 126 12.62 1.21 -15.33
N PHE A 127 11.39 1.70 -15.14
CA PHE A 127 10.51 1.23 -14.08
C PHE A 127 10.07 -0.22 -14.33
N LYS A 128 10.04 -1.04 -13.29
CA LYS A 128 9.55 -2.42 -13.37
C LYS A 128 8.15 -2.53 -12.79
N VAL A 129 7.43 -3.59 -13.12
CA VAL A 129 6.17 -3.92 -12.45
C VAL A 129 6.31 -5.24 -11.73
N TRP A 130 6.08 -5.22 -10.42
CA TRP A 130 6.14 -6.39 -9.55
C TRP A 130 5.08 -7.40 -9.94
N GLY A 131 5.50 -8.63 -10.19
CA GLY A 131 4.64 -9.73 -10.64
C GLY A 131 5.44 -10.87 -11.27
N PRO A 132 4.74 -11.92 -11.74
CA PRO A 132 5.36 -13.10 -12.35
C PRO A 132 6.30 -12.76 -13.51
N ASP A 133 7.41 -13.49 -13.67
CA ASP A 133 8.43 -13.18 -14.68
C ASP A 133 7.88 -13.24 -16.12
N ALA A 134 6.92 -14.12 -16.38
CA ALA A 134 6.21 -14.20 -17.66
C ALA A 134 4.80 -13.60 -17.53
N LEU A 135 4.33 -12.95 -18.60
CA LEU A 135 2.93 -12.57 -18.76
C LEU A 135 2.43 -13.18 -20.06
N ALA A 136 1.19 -13.68 -20.08
CA ALA A 136 0.53 -14.07 -21.32
C ALA A 136 0.51 -12.89 -22.31
N GLU A 137 0.76 -13.18 -23.59
CA GLU A 137 0.82 -12.16 -24.65
C GLU A 137 -0.50 -11.39 -24.79
N ASP A 138 -1.62 -12.07 -24.59
CA ASP A 138 -2.96 -11.49 -24.68
C ASP A 138 -3.94 -12.14 -23.67
N GLY A 139 -5.04 -11.46 -23.39
CA GLY A 139 -6.13 -11.94 -22.52
C GLY A 139 -5.77 -12.04 -21.04
N ILE A 140 -6.60 -12.76 -20.27
CA ILE A 140 -6.38 -13.04 -18.85
C ILE A 140 -5.70 -14.42 -18.73
N PRO A 141 -4.53 -14.52 -18.08
CA PRO A 141 -3.81 -15.79 -17.92
C PRO A 141 -4.49 -16.71 -16.91
N ASP A 142 -3.98 -17.93 -16.78
CA ASP A 142 -4.37 -18.82 -15.69
C ASP A 142 -3.97 -18.20 -14.34
N ARG A 143 -4.88 -18.28 -13.35
CA ARG A 143 -4.62 -17.84 -11.97
C ARG A 143 -3.39 -18.50 -11.36
N GLU A 144 -3.06 -19.73 -11.76
CA GLU A 144 -1.92 -20.48 -11.22
C GLU A 144 -0.56 -19.84 -11.57
N GLU A 145 -0.50 -19.02 -12.61
CA GLU A 145 0.67 -18.19 -12.94
C GLU A 145 0.84 -17.01 -11.97
N TRP A 146 -0.21 -16.65 -11.23
CA TRP A 146 -0.24 -15.54 -10.28
C TRP A 146 -0.24 -15.98 -8.81
N MET A 147 -0.28 -17.29 -8.56
CA MET A 147 -0.12 -17.86 -7.23
C MET A 147 1.34 -17.75 -6.80
N LEU A 148 1.59 -17.25 -5.59
CA LEU A 148 2.94 -17.14 -5.03
C LEU A 148 3.40 -18.50 -4.54
N LYS A 149 4.45 -19.04 -5.15
CA LYS A 149 5.02 -20.34 -4.77
C LYS A 149 6.25 -20.14 -3.89
N ALA A 150 6.45 -21.05 -2.95
CA ALA A 150 7.58 -20.96 -2.02
C ALA A 150 8.91 -20.81 -2.78
N ASN A 151 9.73 -19.85 -2.35
CA ASN A 151 11.08 -19.59 -2.88
C ASN A 151 11.16 -19.13 -4.35
N GLU A 152 10.07 -18.70 -4.99
CA GLU A 152 10.20 -17.99 -6.27
C GLU A 152 10.81 -16.59 -6.05
N ARG A 153 11.79 -16.23 -6.89
CA ARG A 153 12.59 -15.01 -6.67
C ARG A 153 11.81 -13.72 -6.89
N TRP A 154 10.89 -13.70 -7.85
CA TRP A 154 10.22 -12.47 -8.29
C TRP A 154 9.44 -11.76 -7.17
N HIS A 155 8.97 -12.50 -6.17
CA HIS A 155 8.25 -11.93 -5.03
C HIS A 155 9.08 -11.74 -3.76
N GLY A 156 10.28 -12.31 -3.66
CA GLY A 156 11.18 -12.12 -2.50
C GLY A 156 10.65 -12.70 -1.18
N PHE A 157 9.70 -13.63 -1.23
CA PHE A 157 9.18 -14.32 -0.04
C PHE A 157 9.81 -15.71 0.04
N GLY A 158 10.17 -16.14 1.25
CA GLY A 158 10.75 -17.46 1.51
C GLY A 158 9.70 -18.57 1.55
N ASP A 159 9.54 -19.17 2.72
CA ASP A 159 8.59 -20.27 2.93
C ASP A 159 7.14 -19.80 2.82
N LEU A 160 6.41 -20.37 1.87
CA LEU A 160 5.00 -20.11 1.65
C LEU A 160 4.20 -21.41 1.58
N ALA A 161 2.98 -21.39 2.11
CA ALA A 161 2.04 -22.48 1.92
C ALA A 161 1.52 -22.50 0.48
N ASP A 162 1.49 -23.69 -0.12
CA ASP A 162 0.98 -23.87 -1.48
C ASP A 162 -0.51 -23.51 -1.58
N GLY A 163 -0.91 -22.90 -2.69
CA GLY A 163 -2.28 -22.50 -2.94
C GLY A 163 -2.84 -21.37 -2.05
N PHE A 164 -2.02 -20.75 -1.18
CA PHE A 164 -2.52 -19.83 -0.14
C PHE A 164 -2.57 -18.36 -0.57
N ASN A 165 -1.55 -17.88 -1.29
CA ASN A 165 -1.42 -16.48 -1.68
C ASN A 165 -1.53 -16.30 -3.20
N LEU A 166 -2.40 -15.40 -3.63
CA LEU A 166 -2.55 -14.96 -5.02
C LEU A 166 -2.09 -13.50 -5.12
N LEU A 167 -1.26 -13.18 -6.10
CA LEU A 167 -1.04 -11.78 -6.48
C LEU A 167 -2.29 -11.26 -7.17
N ASP A 168 -2.92 -10.25 -6.58
CA ASP A 168 -4.07 -9.62 -7.20
C ASP A 168 -3.63 -8.81 -8.45
N PRO A 169 -4.10 -9.14 -9.67
CA PRO A 169 -3.67 -8.48 -10.89
C PRO A 169 -4.05 -7.01 -10.94
N ILE A 170 -5.21 -6.63 -10.37
CA ILE A 170 -5.68 -5.22 -10.35
C ILE A 170 -4.90 -4.36 -9.36
N LYS A 171 -3.97 -4.97 -8.62
CA LYS A 171 -3.05 -4.32 -7.69
C LYS A 171 -1.66 -4.26 -8.31
N ALA A 172 -1.41 -3.25 -9.15
CA ALA A 172 -0.13 -3.06 -9.82
C ALA A 172 0.86 -2.29 -8.93
N THR A 173 2.03 -2.87 -8.68
CA THR A 173 3.10 -2.22 -7.92
C THR A 173 4.25 -1.92 -8.88
N ILE A 174 4.55 -0.63 -9.08
CA ILE A 174 5.70 -0.19 -9.85
C ILE A 174 6.91 -0.19 -8.92
N ILE A 175 8.03 -0.75 -9.39
CA ILE A 175 9.32 -0.77 -8.70
C ILE A 175 10.24 0.24 -9.38
N THR A 176 10.85 1.09 -8.56
CA THR A 176 11.85 2.08 -8.99
C THR A 176 13.26 1.52 -8.78
N PRO A 177 14.25 1.91 -9.59
CA PRO A 177 15.64 1.48 -9.38
C PRO A 177 16.17 1.85 -8.00
N GLY A 178 17.03 1.00 -7.41
CA GLY A 178 17.79 1.36 -6.20
C GLY A 178 17.79 0.32 -5.08
N LEU A 179 16.81 -0.59 -5.07
CA LEU A 179 16.69 -1.67 -4.11
C LEU A 179 16.22 -2.93 -4.84
N ASP A 180 16.92 -4.05 -4.67
CA ASP A 180 16.50 -5.33 -5.22
C ASP A 180 15.57 -6.10 -4.28
N VAL A 181 15.07 -7.24 -4.75
CA VAL A 181 14.16 -8.12 -4.00
C VAL A 181 14.83 -8.79 -2.79
N ASP A 182 16.16 -8.83 -2.77
CA ASP A 182 16.95 -9.41 -1.68
C ASP A 182 17.24 -8.37 -0.58
N GLY A 183 16.88 -7.11 -0.82
CA GLY A 183 17.05 -5.99 0.11
C GLY A 183 18.38 -5.25 -0.03
N GLU A 184 19.14 -5.52 -1.10
CA GLU A 184 20.43 -4.90 -1.34
C GLU A 184 20.30 -3.60 -2.14
N PHE A 185 21.01 -2.56 -1.69
CA PHE A 185 21.00 -1.25 -2.32
C PHE A 185 21.98 -1.20 -3.49
N SER A 186 21.47 -0.74 -4.65
CA SER A 186 22.30 -0.45 -5.83
C SER A 186 23.23 0.75 -5.62
N GLU A 187 24.10 1.04 -6.59
CA GLU A 187 24.93 2.26 -6.55
C GLU A 187 24.10 3.52 -6.79
N ARG A 188 23.14 3.44 -7.71
CA ARG A 188 22.17 4.49 -8.02
C ARG A 188 20.78 4.04 -7.63
N GLY A 189 19.94 5.00 -7.25
CA GLY A 189 18.56 4.71 -6.88
C GLY A 189 17.66 5.91 -7.04
N ILE A 190 16.40 5.63 -7.34
CA ILE A 190 15.32 6.58 -7.52
C ILE A 190 14.29 6.28 -6.44
N PRO A 191 14.35 6.95 -5.28
CA PRO A 191 13.33 6.81 -4.24
C PRO A 191 11.93 7.09 -4.77
N ALA A 192 10.99 6.19 -4.50
CA ALA A 192 9.62 6.28 -5.04
C ALA A 192 8.89 7.55 -4.61
N ALA A 193 9.21 8.09 -3.42
CA ALA A 193 8.66 9.35 -2.94
C ALA A 193 8.87 10.52 -3.91
N ILE A 194 10.02 10.57 -4.60
CA ILE A 194 10.34 11.61 -5.59
C ILE A 194 9.46 11.44 -6.82
N VAL A 195 9.37 10.22 -7.33
CA VAL A 195 8.52 9.88 -8.49
C VAL A 195 7.06 10.24 -8.21
N THR A 196 6.54 9.88 -7.02
CA THR A 196 5.14 10.16 -6.70
C THR A 196 4.84 11.64 -6.49
N LYS A 197 5.82 12.45 -6.05
CA LYS A 197 5.66 13.91 -6.01
C LYS A 197 5.67 14.52 -7.40
N TYR A 198 6.57 14.04 -8.27
CA TYR A 198 6.60 14.42 -9.68
C TYR A 198 5.25 14.12 -10.32
N LEU A 199 4.75 12.89 -10.19
CA LEU A 199 3.45 12.49 -10.73
C LEU A 199 2.30 13.36 -10.19
N ALA A 200 2.33 13.74 -8.90
CA ALA A 200 1.29 14.57 -8.30
C ALA A 200 1.23 15.98 -8.91
N GLU A 201 2.37 16.63 -9.18
CA GLU A 201 2.40 17.92 -9.88
C GLU A 201 1.96 17.80 -11.36
N HIS A 202 2.03 16.59 -11.93
CA HIS A 202 1.55 16.27 -13.28
C HIS A 202 0.13 15.67 -13.29
N GLY A 203 -0.63 15.85 -12.21
CA GLY A 203 -2.05 15.49 -12.13
C GLY A 203 -2.35 14.01 -11.87
N ILE A 204 -1.34 13.22 -11.49
CA ILE A 204 -1.46 11.79 -11.18
C ILE A 204 -1.23 11.57 -9.68
N ILE A 205 -2.29 11.21 -8.98
CA ILE A 205 -2.24 10.93 -7.55
C ILE A 205 -1.99 9.45 -7.31
N ILE A 206 -0.97 9.15 -6.51
CA ILE A 206 -0.60 7.80 -6.11
C ILE A 206 -1.10 7.55 -4.68
N GLU A 207 -1.78 6.42 -4.49
CA GLU A 207 -2.44 6.08 -3.22
C GLU A 207 -1.45 5.71 -2.13
N LYS A 208 -0.46 4.87 -2.47
CA LYS A 208 0.50 4.33 -1.51
C LYS A 208 1.90 4.27 -2.11
N THR A 209 2.84 4.83 -1.36
CA THR A 209 4.25 4.90 -1.72
C THR A 209 5.09 4.19 -0.66
N GLY A 210 5.94 3.27 -1.12
CA GLY A 210 7.01 2.65 -0.34
C GLY A 210 8.35 3.37 -0.54
N LEU A 211 9.46 2.72 -0.17
CA LEU A 211 10.79 3.29 -0.37
C LEU A 211 11.21 3.32 -1.85
N TYR A 212 11.06 2.19 -2.55
CA TYR A 212 11.42 1.98 -3.96
C TYR A 212 10.28 1.37 -4.78
N SER A 213 9.05 1.53 -4.30
CA SER A 213 7.89 1.06 -5.02
C SER A 213 6.68 1.93 -4.72
N PHE A 214 5.74 1.96 -5.63
CA PHE A 214 4.45 2.60 -5.40
C PHE A 214 3.33 1.85 -6.09
N PHE A 215 2.13 2.04 -5.56
CA PHE A 215 1.01 1.17 -5.81
C PHE A 215 -0.10 1.87 -6.60
N ILE A 216 -0.64 1.17 -7.59
CA ILE A 216 -1.76 1.61 -8.43
C ILE A 216 -2.86 0.57 -8.34
N MET A 217 -4.08 1.07 -8.13
CA MET A 217 -5.27 0.26 -7.99
C MET A 217 -6.17 0.42 -9.20
N PHE A 218 -6.32 -0.65 -9.97
CA PHE A 218 -7.23 -0.71 -11.12
C PHE A 218 -8.64 -0.99 -10.63
N THR A 219 -9.38 0.10 -10.33
CA THR A 219 -10.81 0.02 -10.04
C THR A 219 -11.61 -0.03 -11.35
N ILE A 220 -12.91 -0.33 -11.24
CA ILE A 220 -13.86 -0.35 -12.36
C ILE A 220 -13.99 0.99 -13.14
N GLY A 221 -13.35 2.07 -12.66
CA GLY A 221 -13.32 3.37 -13.34
C GLY A 221 -11.99 3.71 -14.04
N ILE A 222 -10.98 2.84 -13.95
CA ILE A 222 -9.70 3.03 -14.64
C ILE A 222 -9.81 2.51 -16.07
N THR A 223 -9.41 3.35 -17.02
CA THR A 223 -9.47 3.04 -18.45
C THR A 223 -8.09 3.12 -19.08
N LYS A 224 -7.96 2.53 -20.27
CA LYS A 224 -6.76 2.66 -21.13
C LYS A 224 -6.24 4.08 -21.30
N GLY A 225 -7.11 5.07 -21.38
CA GLY A 225 -6.69 6.47 -21.48
C GLY A 225 -5.91 6.93 -20.24
N ARG A 226 -6.38 6.57 -19.04
CA ARG A 226 -5.78 7.02 -17.78
C ARG A 226 -4.42 6.40 -17.51
N TRP A 227 -4.28 5.08 -17.68
CA TRP A 227 -2.99 4.45 -17.41
C TRP A 227 -1.96 4.75 -18.50
N ASN A 228 -2.36 5.03 -19.74
CA ASN A 228 -1.42 5.53 -20.76
C ASN A 228 -0.83 6.89 -20.37
N SER A 229 -1.65 7.82 -19.84
CA SER A 229 -1.13 9.08 -19.32
C SER A 229 -0.05 8.85 -18.26
N LEU A 230 -0.24 7.88 -17.35
CA LEU A 230 0.80 7.51 -16.40
C LEU A 230 2.07 6.98 -17.07
N VAL A 231 1.97 6.08 -18.03
CA VAL A 231 3.17 5.56 -18.73
C VAL A 231 3.93 6.69 -19.41
N THR A 232 3.23 7.64 -20.04
CA THR A 232 3.83 8.84 -20.64
C THR A 232 4.53 9.71 -19.59
N GLU A 233 3.90 9.98 -18.44
CA GLU A 233 4.54 10.77 -17.38
C GLU A 233 5.76 10.07 -16.76
N LEU A 234 5.77 8.74 -16.72
CA LEU A 234 6.96 7.98 -16.31
C LEU A 234 8.10 8.10 -17.34
N GLN A 235 7.78 8.18 -18.63
CA GLN A 235 8.79 8.42 -19.67
C GLN A 235 9.35 9.83 -19.55
N GLN A 236 8.50 10.84 -19.33
CA GLN A 236 8.93 12.21 -19.11
C GLN A 236 9.80 12.34 -17.85
N PHE A 237 9.42 11.67 -16.75
CA PHE A 237 10.25 11.61 -15.54
C PHE A 237 11.65 11.05 -15.84
N LYS A 238 11.73 9.97 -16.63
CA LYS A 238 13.02 9.38 -17.02
C LYS A 238 13.87 10.38 -17.81
N ASP A 239 13.29 11.03 -18.82
CA ASP A 239 14.01 12.03 -19.63
C ASP A 239 14.54 13.19 -18.77
N ASP A 240 13.72 13.69 -17.85
CA ASP A 240 14.08 14.76 -16.93
C ASP A 240 15.16 14.32 -15.93
N TYR A 241 15.09 13.09 -15.44
CA TYR A 241 16.10 12.50 -14.56
C TYR A 241 17.44 12.30 -15.30
N ASP A 242 17.42 11.78 -16.52
CA ASP A 242 18.61 11.49 -17.31
C ASP A 242 19.32 12.80 -17.70
N GLN A 243 18.56 13.85 -18.01
CA GLN A 243 19.08 15.20 -18.28
C GLN A 243 19.42 15.99 -17.00
N ASN A 244 19.09 15.45 -15.82
CA ASN A 244 19.19 16.13 -14.53
C ASN A 244 18.55 17.52 -14.56
N GLN A 245 17.32 17.60 -15.07
CA GLN A 245 16.60 18.86 -15.17
C GLN A 245 16.51 19.53 -13.79
N PRO A 246 16.65 20.88 -13.71
CA PRO A 246 16.54 21.60 -12.45
C PRO A 246 15.18 21.39 -11.79
N LEU A 247 15.16 21.19 -10.47
CA LEU A 247 13.92 20.91 -9.73
C LEU A 247 12.89 22.03 -9.85
N TRP A 248 13.28 23.30 -9.91
CA TRP A 248 12.33 24.41 -10.09
C TRP A 248 11.56 24.34 -11.41
N ARG A 249 12.06 23.58 -12.39
CA ARG A 249 11.43 23.39 -13.69
C ARG A 249 10.43 22.22 -13.66
N VAL A 250 10.82 21.10 -13.04
CA VAL A 250 10.04 19.85 -13.05
C VAL A 250 9.14 19.66 -11.84
N LEU A 251 9.44 20.36 -10.75
CA LEU A 251 8.72 20.35 -9.48
C LEU A 251 8.56 21.79 -8.92
N PRO A 252 7.97 22.73 -9.70
CA PRO A 252 7.86 24.13 -9.31
C PRO A 252 7.06 24.36 -8.02
N GLU A 253 5.98 23.61 -7.78
CA GLU A 253 5.17 23.81 -6.57
C GLU A 253 5.91 23.36 -5.32
N PHE A 254 6.61 22.21 -5.41
CA PHE A 254 7.46 21.70 -4.35
C PHE A 254 8.61 22.66 -4.03
N VAL A 255 9.34 23.15 -5.04
CA VAL A 255 10.43 24.12 -4.81
C VAL A 255 9.90 25.44 -4.26
N GLY A 256 8.71 25.87 -4.67
CA GLY A 256 8.05 27.05 -4.10
C GLY A 256 7.82 26.95 -2.59
N LYS A 257 7.52 25.75 -2.08
CA LYS A 257 7.37 25.47 -0.64
C LYS A 257 8.70 25.16 0.06
N HIS A 258 9.67 24.65 -0.68
CA HIS A 258 10.97 24.23 -0.16
C HIS A 258 12.13 24.81 -1.01
N PRO A 259 12.41 26.12 -0.88
CA PRO A 259 13.39 26.81 -1.74
C PRO A 259 14.82 26.27 -1.63
N GLN A 260 15.15 25.52 -0.56
CA GLN A 260 16.47 24.92 -0.41
C GLN A 260 16.84 23.94 -1.53
N TYR A 261 15.85 23.43 -2.27
CA TYR A 261 16.05 22.51 -3.39
C TYR A 261 16.20 23.21 -4.75
N GLU A 262 16.07 24.54 -4.83
CA GLU A 262 16.07 25.30 -6.10
C GLU A 262 17.30 25.03 -6.97
N ARG A 263 18.47 24.78 -6.36
CA ARG A 263 19.75 24.59 -7.08
C ARG A 263 20.05 23.14 -7.45
N LEU A 264 19.20 22.19 -7.08
CA LEU A 264 19.41 20.78 -7.37
C LEU A 264 18.73 20.40 -8.69
N GLY A 265 19.33 19.46 -9.42
CA GLY A 265 18.63 18.71 -10.45
C GLY A 265 17.85 17.53 -9.87
N LEU A 266 16.95 16.97 -10.67
CA LEU A 266 16.11 15.83 -10.28
C LEU A 266 16.92 14.60 -9.88
N ARG A 267 17.99 14.28 -10.62
CA ARG A 267 18.88 13.17 -10.31
C ARG A 267 19.69 13.44 -9.04
N ASP A 268 20.17 14.68 -8.85
CA ASP A 268 20.93 15.04 -7.65
C ASP A 268 20.12 14.79 -6.36
N LEU A 269 18.82 15.11 -6.39
CA LEU A 269 17.91 14.84 -5.27
C LEU A 269 17.69 13.34 -5.04
N CYS A 270 17.55 12.56 -6.13
CA CYS A 270 17.45 11.10 -6.03
C CYS A 270 18.70 10.49 -5.38
N ASP A 271 19.88 10.89 -5.85
CA ASP A 271 21.16 10.42 -5.32
C ASP A 271 21.35 10.81 -3.84
N ALA A 272 20.94 12.02 -3.45
CA ALA A 272 21.03 12.49 -2.07
C ALA A 272 20.18 11.64 -1.12
N ILE A 273 18.90 11.40 -1.44
CA ILE A 273 18.00 10.59 -0.61
C ILE A 273 18.43 9.12 -0.62
N HIS A 274 18.78 8.57 -1.80
CA HIS A 274 19.24 7.18 -1.93
C HIS A 274 20.50 6.93 -1.09
N SER A 275 21.46 7.86 -1.08
CA SER A 275 22.69 7.74 -0.29
C SER A 275 22.40 7.63 1.21
N VAL A 276 21.41 8.37 1.72
CA VAL A 276 21.03 8.30 3.13
C VAL A 276 20.29 7.00 3.45
N TYR A 277 19.41 6.54 2.57
CA TYR A 277 18.75 5.23 2.70
C TYR A 277 19.77 4.09 2.75
N LYS A 278 20.74 4.10 1.83
CA LYS A 278 21.80 3.10 1.76
C LYS A 278 22.73 3.14 2.96
N ALA A 279 23.18 4.33 3.39
CA ALA A 279 24.09 4.49 4.52
C ALA A 279 23.48 4.01 5.86
N ASN A 280 22.15 4.05 5.99
CA ASN A 280 21.43 3.62 7.19
C ASN A 280 20.77 2.23 7.04
N ASP A 281 20.88 1.62 5.86
CA ASP A 281 20.27 0.33 5.54
C ASP A 281 18.78 0.26 5.94
N VAL A 282 18.03 1.27 5.49
CA VAL A 282 16.65 1.48 5.92
C VAL A 282 15.74 0.29 5.58
N ALA A 283 16.03 -0.43 4.49
CA ALA A 283 15.28 -1.62 4.10
C ALA A 283 15.40 -2.72 5.16
N ARG A 284 16.64 -3.06 5.57
CA ARG A 284 16.86 -4.05 6.64
C ARG A 284 16.32 -3.57 7.98
N VAL A 285 16.57 -2.33 8.36
CA VAL A 285 16.10 -1.77 9.64
C VAL A 285 14.58 -1.83 9.74
N THR A 286 13.85 -1.53 8.67
CA THR A 286 12.38 -1.60 8.65
C THR A 286 11.90 -3.05 8.82
N THR A 287 12.53 -4.01 8.15
CA THR A 287 12.20 -5.44 8.30
C THR A 287 12.52 -5.96 9.69
N GLU A 288 13.72 -5.72 10.20
CA GLU A 288 14.15 -6.12 11.55
C GLU A 288 13.25 -5.54 12.63
N MET A 289 12.77 -4.31 12.43
CA MET A 289 11.84 -3.66 13.35
C MET A 289 10.52 -4.43 13.47
N TYR A 290 9.90 -4.87 12.36
CA TYR A 290 8.67 -5.66 12.40
C TYR A 290 8.88 -7.12 12.84
N LEU A 291 10.09 -7.65 12.70
CA LEU A 291 10.45 -9.00 13.18
C LEU A 291 11.02 -9.00 14.60
N SER A 292 11.22 -7.82 15.20
CA SER A 292 11.73 -7.71 16.56
C SER A 292 10.70 -8.19 17.58
N ASP A 293 11.18 -8.63 18.74
CA ASP A 293 10.31 -9.10 19.81
C ASP A 293 9.46 -7.94 20.38
N MET A 294 8.15 -8.15 20.41
CA MET A 294 7.16 -7.21 20.92
C MET A 294 6.68 -7.70 22.28
N GLU A 295 7.06 -6.99 23.34
CA GLU A 295 6.69 -7.35 24.71
C GLU A 295 5.36 -6.69 25.11
N PRO A 296 4.25 -7.45 25.30
CA PRO A 296 3.00 -6.92 25.83
C PRO A 296 3.11 -6.72 27.34
N ALA A 297 3.43 -5.50 27.78
CA ALA A 297 3.57 -5.17 29.20
C ALA A 297 2.22 -5.05 29.93
N MET A 298 1.16 -4.68 29.22
CA MET A 298 -0.22 -4.64 29.74
C MET A 298 -1.25 -4.78 28.60
N LYS A 299 -2.52 -4.97 28.95
CA LYS A 299 -3.59 -5.05 27.94
C LYS A 299 -3.82 -3.68 27.30
N PRO A 300 -4.22 -3.62 26.01
CA PRO A 300 -4.59 -2.35 25.38
C PRO A 300 -5.70 -1.58 26.10
N SER A 301 -6.65 -2.28 26.73
CA SER A 301 -7.70 -1.66 27.56
C SER A 301 -7.13 -0.94 28.78
N ASP A 302 -6.08 -1.49 29.38
CA ASP A 302 -5.46 -0.96 30.59
C ASP A 302 -4.58 0.24 30.23
N ALA A 303 -3.82 0.13 29.13
CA ALA A 303 -3.08 1.26 28.56
C ALA A 303 -4.00 2.43 28.18
N TRP A 304 -5.15 2.14 27.58
CA TRP A 304 -6.18 3.14 27.30
C TRP A 304 -6.71 3.79 28.58
N ALA A 305 -6.94 3.02 29.64
CA ALA A 305 -7.38 3.56 30.93
C ALA A 305 -6.34 4.54 31.51
N MET A 306 -5.05 4.21 31.47
CA MET A 306 -3.97 5.12 31.89
C MET A 306 -4.03 6.44 31.11
N MET A 307 -4.20 6.38 29.78
CA MET A 307 -4.38 7.59 28.95
C MET A 307 -5.61 8.39 29.35
N ALA A 308 -6.76 7.74 29.52
CA ALA A 308 -8.02 8.39 29.90
C ALA A 308 -7.92 9.08 31.28
N HIS A 309 -7.13 8.52 32.20
CA HIS A 309 -6.85 9.09 33.51
C HIS A 309 -5.67 10.08 33.53
N ARG A 310 -5.06 10.37 32.36
CA ARG A 310 -3.88 11.24 32.23
C ARG A 310 -2.67 10.76 33.02
N GLU A 311 -2.55 9.44 33.19
CA GLU A 311 -1.43 8.76 33.82
C GLU A 311 -0.36 8.40 32.77
N ILE A 312 -0.14 9.32 31.83
CA ILE A 312 0.83 9.18 30.74
C ILE A 312 1.68 10.44 30.67
N GLU A 313 2.89 10.30 30.13
CA GLU A 313 3.78 11.42 29.88
C GLU A 313 4.33 11.37 28.45
N ARG A 314 4.71 12.54 27.92
CA ARG A 314 5.47 12.62 26.66
C ARG A 314 6.94 12.36 26.97
N VAL A 315 7.57 11.54 26.14
CA VAL A 315 8.96 11.10 26.33
C VAL A 315 9.72 11.34 25.03
N PRO A 316 10.90 11.98 25.06
CA PRO A 316 11.74 12.11 23.88
C PRO A 316 12.11 10.75 23.29
N VAL A 317 12.28 10.68 21.96
CA VAL A 317 12.65 9.43 21.25
C VAL A 317 13.88 8.74 21.86
N ASP A 318 14.84 9.52 22.36
CA ASP A 318 16.07 9.01 22.95
C ASP A 318 15.88 8.27 24.28
N GLU A 319 14.74 8.45 24.95
CA GLU A 319 14.40 7.88 26.26
C GLU A 319 13.25 6.86 26.19
N LEU A 320 12.84 6.46 24.98
CA LEU A 320 11.71 5.54 24.79
C LEU A 320 12.05 4.08 25.09
N GLU A 321 13.30 3.65 25.02
CA GLU A 321 13.65 2.24 25.21
C GLU A 321 13.19 1.75 26.60
N GLY A 322 12.43 0.66 26.62
CA GLY A 322 11.86 0.09 27.83
C GLY A 322 10.55 0.76 28.31
N ARG A 323 10.11 1.85 27.69
CA ARG A 323 8.83 2.52 28.01
C ARG A 323 7.66 1.75 27.38
N VAL A 324 6.46 1.93 27.93
CA VAL A 324 5.22 1.34 27.40
C VAL A 324 4.47 2.39 26.59
N THR A 325 4.08 2.08 25.36
CA THR A 325 3.30 3.02 24.56
C THR A 325 1.86 3.09 25.06
N ALA A 326 1.32 4.31 25.14
CA ALA A 326 -0.10 4.53 25.40
C ALA A 326 -0.92 4.67 24.10
N ILE A 327 -0.25 4.86 22.97
CA ILE A 327 -0.83 5.15 21.65
C ILE A 327 -0.42 4.10 20.63
N LEU A 328 -1.13 4.05 19.51
CA LEU A 328 -0.66 3.34 18.33
C LEU A 328 0.53 4.10 17.73
N LEU A 329 1.61 3.37 17.47
CA LEU A 329 2.75 3.87 16.70
C LEU A 329 2.70 3.25 15.31
N THR A 330 2.53 4.07 14.27
CA THR A 330 2.34 3.57 12.90
C THR A 330 3.24 4.34 11.92
N PRO A 331 4.38 3.78 11.52
CA PRO A 331 5.25 4.36 10.50
C PRO A 331 4.69 4.21 9.07
N TYR A 332 4.96 5.20 8.23
CA TYR A 332 4.65 5.21 6.80
C TYR A 332 5.92 5.41 5.96
N PRO A 333 6.29 4.45 5.08
CA PRO A 333 5.70 3.12 4.90
C PRO A 333 6.02 2.14 6.06
N PRO A 334 5.29 1.02 6.23
CA PRO A 334 4.21 0.48 5.39
C PRO A 334 2.78 0.94 5.77
N GLY A 335 2.62 1.74 6.83
CA GLY A 335 1.32 2.17 7.35
C GLY A 335 0.60 1.10 8.17
N ILE A 336 1.36 0.20 8.81
CA ILE A 336 0.86 -0.87 9.67
C ILE A 336 1.27 -0.55 11.10
N PRO A 337 0.38 -0.69 12.11
CA PRO A 337 0.74 -0.48 13.51
C PRO A 337 1.99 -1.29 13.86
N LEU A 338 3.03 -0.59 14.30
CA LEU A 338 4.28 -1.15 14.78
C LEU A 338 4.19 -1.50 16.27
N LEU A 339 3.59 -0.60 17.06
CA LEU A 339 3.27 -0.85 18.46
C LEU A 339 1.81 -0.53 18.73
N ILE A 340 1.20 -1.37 19.56
CA ILE A 340 -0.15 -1.23 20.08
C ILE A 340 -0.08 -0.72 21.53
N PRO A 341 -1.04 0.12 21.99
CA PRO A 341 -1.12 0.52 23.39
C PRO A 341 -0.92 -0.65 24.36
N GLY A 342 0.02 -0.49 25.29
CA GLY A 342 0.40 -1.53 26.27
C GLY A 342 1.65 -2.33 25.91
N GLU A 343 2.20 -2.19 24.70
CA GLU A 343 3.46 -2.81 24.30
C GLU A 343 4.68 -1.95 24.65
N ARG A 344 5.82 -2.62 24.86
CA ARG A 344 7.08 -1.96 25.25
C ARG A 344 7.95 -1.62 24.04
N PHE A 345 8.52 -0.43 24.04
CA PHE A 345 9.56 -0.03 23.08
C PHE A 345 10.84 -0.83 23.29
N ASN A 346 11.36 -1.41 22.21
CA ASN A 346 12.67 -2.06 22.18
C ASN A 346 13.72 -1.19 21.46
N ARG A 347 14.98 -1.59 21.56
CA ARG A 347 16.12 -0.87 20.96
C ARG A 347 16.01 -0.71 19.44
N THR A 348 15.50 -1.73 18.73
CA THR A 348 15.39 -1.74 17.26
C THR A 348 14.39 -0.68 16.79
N ILE A 349 13.23 -0.60 17.44
CA ILE A 349 12.22 0.43 17.18
C ILE A 349 12.81 1.82 17.44
N VAL A 350 13.43 2.02 18.61
CA VAL A 350 14.02 3.32 18.96
C VAL A 350 15.09 3.75 17.96
N LYS A 351 15.93 2.82 17.48
CA LYS A 351 16.92 3.09 16.41
C LYS A 351 16.26 3.58 15.13
N TYR A 352 15.16 2.95 14.70
CA TYR A 352 14.40 3.39 13.52
C TYR A 352 13.80 4.78 13.72
N LEU A 353 13.20 5.07 14.88
CA LEU A 353 12.61 6.39 15.16
C LEU A 353 13.67 7.50 15.15
N LYS A 354 14.88 7.22 15.66
CA LYS A 354 16.01 8.16 15.56
C LYS A 354 16.42 8.42 14.12
N PHE A 355 16.51 7.36 13.30
CA PHE A 355 16.77 7.51 11.87
C PHE A 355 15.70 8.39 11.19
N ALA A 356 14.41 8.11 11.41
CA ALA A 356 13.31 8.87 10.82
C ALA A 356 13.37 10.35 11.22
N ARG A 357 13.64 10.65 12.50
CA ARG A 357 13.82 12.03 12.98
C ARG A 357 14.94 12.77 12.23
N GLU A 358 16.12 12.15 12.10
CA GLU A 358 17.25 12.81 11.42
C GLU A 358 17.02 12.90 9.90
N PHE A 359 16.37 11.90 9.30
CA PHE A 359 16.00 11.93 7.90
C PHE A 359 15.04 13.09 7.59
N ASN A 360 13.99 13.28 8.40
CA ASN A 360 13.01 14.36 8.23
C ASN A 360 13.66 15.76 8.32
N LYS A 361 14.67 15.93 9.19
CA LYS A 361 15.44 17.19 9.27
C LYS A 361 16.28 17.45 8.02
N LEU A 362 16.87 16.40 7.44
CA LEU A 362 17.73 16.50 6.26
C LEU A 362 16.95 16.76 4.98
N PHE A 363 15.75 16.17 4.87
CA PHE A 363 14.92 16.26 3.67
C PHE A 363 13.50 16.79 3.96
N PRO A 364 13.34 18.08 4.33
CA PRO A 364 12.01 18.66 4.47
C PRO A 364 11.21 18.50 3.18
N GLY A 365 9.93 18.17 3.30
CA GLY A 365 9.04 17.79 2.21
C GLY A 365 9.08 16.31 1.84
N PHE A 366 10.04 15.51 2.33
CA PHE A 366 10.12 14.05 2.12
C PHE A 366 9.98 13.29 3.44
N GLU A 367 9.27 13.83 4.41
CA GLU A 367 9.19 13.29 5.75
C GLU A 367 8.66 11.84 5.76
N THR A 368 9.32 11.00 6.57
CA THR A 368 8.74 9.75 7.04
C THR A 368 7.68 10.11 8.07
N ASP A 369 6.41 9.93 7.71
CA ASP A 369 5.29 10.15 8.61
C ASP A 369 5.17 8.97 9.59
N ILE A 370 5.12 9.27 10.88
CA ILE A 370 4.97 8.27 11.93
C ILE A 370 3.85 8.73 12.85
N HIS A 371 2.66 8.17 12.63
CA HIS A 371 1.54 8.43 13.53
C HIS A 371 1.91 7.99 14.94
N GLY A 372 1.70 8.89 15.90
CA GLY A 372 2.04 8.70 17.30
C GLY A 372 3.32 9.41 17.73
N LEU A 373 4.13 9.91 16.80
CA LEU A 373 5.15 10.92 17.10
C LEU A 373 4.58 12.32 16.87
N VAL A 374 5.09 13.28 17.63
CA VAL A 374 4.79 14.71 17.48
C VAL A 374 6.10 15.49 17.48
N GLU A 375 6.17 16.52 16.64
CA GLU A 375 7.23 17.51 16.68
C GLU A 375 6.86 18.59 17.71
N ASP A 376 7.78 18.90 18.62
CA ASP A 376 7.62 19.91 19.67
C ASP A 376 8.53 21.12 19.40
#